data_AF-A0A9E0K3Q7-F1
#
_entry.id   AF-A0A9E0K3Q7-F1
#
_cell.length_a   1.000
_cell.length_b   1.000
_cell.length_c   1.000
_cell.angle_alpha   90.00
_cell.angle_beta   90.00
_cell.angle_gamma   90.00
#
_symmetry.space_group_name_H-M   'P 1'
#
loop_
_entity.id
_entity.type
_entity.pdbx_description
1 polymer ?
#
loop_
_entity_poly.entity_id
_entity_poly.type
_entity_poly.pdbx_seq_one_letter_code
_entity_poly.pdbx_strand_id
1 'polypeptide(L)'
;MELFDNRKVAVDVNQHDGILRVCNIMPGSMVFLYTHHGIKMAEWEYQRGDICFQLPEKGNYVLVITHLACNIVVKQILYGVYL
;
A
#
# COMPACT_ATOMS: atom_id res chain seq x y z
N MET A 1 -3.03 -19.72 17.22
CA MET A 1 -2.57 -18.39 16.76
C MET A 1 -3.06 -18.25 15.34
N GLU A 2 -4.10 -17.44 15.10
CA GLU A 2 -4.56 -17.22 13.73
C GLU A 2 -3.45 -16.52 12.96
N LEU A 3 -2.90 -17.19 11.95
CA LEU A 3 -1.98 -16.60 11.00
C LEU A 3 -2.77 -15.55 10.23
N PHE A 4 -2.51 -14.27 10.51
CA PHE A 4 -3.17 -13.19 9.80
C PHE A 4 -2.77 -13.29 8.32
N ASP A 5 -3.77 -13.41 7.44
CA ASP A 5 -3.54 -13.63 6.02
C ASP A 5 -3.45 -12.29 5.31
N ASN A 6 -2.23 -11.97 4.92
CA ASN A 6 -1.88 -10.78 4.17
C ASN A 6 -2.56 -10.68 2.78
N ARG A 7 -3.21 -11.76 2.29
CA ARG A 7 -4.14 -11.69 1.14
C ARG A 7 -5.33 -10.76 1.36
N LYS A 8 -5.67 -10.44 2.62
CA LYS A 8 -6.79 -9.54 2.95
C LYS A 8 -6.48 -8.06 2.81
N VAL A 9 -5.21 -7.67 2.59
CA VAL A 9 -4.85 -6.26 2.36
C VAL A 9 -5.61 -5.75 1.15
N ALA A 10 -6.41 -4.72 1.39
CA ALA A 10 -7.20 -4.04 0.39
C ALA A 10 -6.54 -2.71 0.01
N VAL A 11 -6.53 -2.42 -1.28
CA VAL A 11 -6.03 -1.15 -1.83
C VAL A 11 -7.10 -0.59 -2.75
N ASP A 12 -7.33 0.71 -2.64
CA ASP A 12 -8.23 1.45 -3.51
C ASP A 12 -7.56 2.75 -3.93
N VAL A 13 -7.75 3.15 -5.17
CA VAL A 13 -7.21 4.41 -5.70
C VAL A 13 -8.35 5.22 -6.24
N ASN A 14 -8.61 6.37 -5.63
CA ASN A 14 -9.49 7.35 -6.22
C ASN A 14 -8.80 7.98 -7.45
N GLN A 15 -9.31 7.64 -8.63
CA GLN A 15 -8.76 8.04 -9.91
C GLN A 15 -8.96 9.53 -10.23
N HIS A 16 -9.79 10.24 -9.46
CA HIS A 16 -10.04 11.66 -9.64
C HIS A 16 -9.04 12.54 -8.87
N ASP A 17 -8.80 12.23 -7.59
CA ASP A 17 -7.95 13.03 -6.71
C ASP A 17 -6.59 12.39 -6.41
N GLY A 18 -6.36 11.14 -6.83
CA GLY A 18 -5.09 10.44 -6.64
C GLY A 18 -4.87 9.91 -5.22
N ILE A 19 -5.92 9.80 -4.40
CA ILE A 19 -5.81 9.23 -3.06
C ILE A 19 -5.76 7.71 -3.14
N LEU A 20 -4.62 7.13 -2.73
CA LEU A 20 -4.47 5.71 -2.47
C LEU A 20 -4.85 5.41 -1.02
N ARG A 21 -5.87 4.59 -0.81
CA ARG A 21 -6.27 4.06 0.49
C ARG A 21 -5.80 2.62 0.65
N VAL A 22 -5.21 2.31 1.80
CA VAL A 22 -4.76 0.96 2.17
C VAL A 22 -5.41 0.54 3.48
N CYS A 23 -6.06 -0.62 3.47
CA CYS A 23 -6.87 -1.15 4.56
C CYS A 23 -6.51 -2.61 4.87
N ASN A 24 -7.04 -3.13 5.99
CA ASN A 24 -6.86 -4.51 6.45
C ASN A 24 -5.38 -4.90 6.64
N ILE A 25 -4.59 -3.95 7.15
CA ILE A 25 -3.19 -4.16 7.49
C ILE A 25 -3.10 -4.67 8.93
N MET A 26 -2.14 -5.55 9.22
CA MET A 26 -1.87 -5.99 10.59
C MET A 26 -1.14 -4.88 11.36
N PRO A 27 -1.60 -4.48 12.57
CA PRO A 27 -0.87 -3.54 13.42
C PRO A 27 0.59 -3.94 13.64
N GLY A 28 1.50 -2.98 13.63
CA GLY A 28 2.96 -3.18 13.67
C GLY A 28 3.59 -3.49 12.31
N SER A 29 2.82 -3.51 11.21
CA SER A 29 3.39 -3.70 9.87
C SER A 29 4.08 -2.44 9.40
N MET A 30 5.22 -2.59 8.73
CA MET A 30 5.85 -1.50 7.99
C MET A 30 5.25 -1.43 6.59
N VAL A 31 4.86 -0.24 6.18
CA VAL A 31 4.25 0.05 4.88
C VAL A 31 5.16 1.01 4.13
N PHE A 32 5.52 0.63 2.91
CA PHE A 32 6.38 1.40 2.03
C PHE A 32 5.68 1.63 0.70
N LEU A 33 5.71 2.87 0.21
CA LEU A 33 5.22 3.23 -1.11
C LEU A 33 6.39 3.67 -1.98
N TYR A 34 6.47 3.12 -3.18
CA TYR A 34 7.50 3.44 -4.17
C TYR A 34 6.88 3.85 -5.49
N THR A 35 7.61 4.66 -6.24
CA THR A 35 7.39 4.80 -7.69
C THR A 35 7.79 3.50 -8.40
N HIS A 36 7.32 3.29 -9.62
CA HIS A 36 7.76 2.15 -10.44
C HIS A 36 9.26 2.14 -10.79
N HIS A 37 9.97 3.27 -10.63
CA HIS A 37 11.42 3.35 -10.76
C HIS A 37 12.17 2.92 -9.48
N GLY A 38 11.44 2.51 -8.42
CA GLY A 38 12.03 2.09 -7.15
C GLY A 38 12.37 3.24 -6.19
N ILE A 39 11.88 4.46 -6.44
CA ILE A 39 12.09 5.60 -5.55
C ILE A 39 11.09 5.54 -4.40
N LYS A 40 11.58 5.52 -3.15
CA LYS A 40 10.73 5.50 -1.95
C LYS A 40 10.04 6.85 -1.77
N MET A 41 8.72 6.82 -1.66
CA MET A 41 7.89 8.00 -1.48
C MET A 41 7.39 8.15 -0.05
N ALA A 42 7.05 7.04 0.59
CA ALA A 42 6.54 7.04 1.95
C ALA A 42 6.94 5.78 2.69
N GLU A 43 7.04 5.91 4.00
CA GLU A 43 7.29 4.85 4.96
C GLU A 43 6.43 5.11 6.19
N TRP A 44 5.75 4.08 6.67
CA TRP A 44 4.84 4.19 7.80
C TRP A 44 4.77 2.90 8.60
N GLU A 45 4.86 3.00 9.93
CA GLU A 45 4.51 1.89 10.82
C GLU A 45 3.02 1.94 11.12
N TYR A 46 2.28 0.97 10.60
CA TYR A 46 0.83 0.93 10.73
C TYR A 46 0.41 0.54 12.14
N GLN A 47 -0.49 1.32 12.75
CA GLN A 47 -1.03 1.04 14.08
C GLN A 47 -2.50 0.64 14.04
N ARG A 48 -3.35 1.42 13.34
CA ARG A 48 -4.79 1.18 13.22
C ARG A 48 -5.43 2.08 12.15
N GLY A 49 -6.61 1.71 11.69
CA GLY A 49 -7.42 2.50 10.76
C GLY A 49 -7.02 2.28 9.30
N ASP A 50 -7.14 3.32 8.50
CA ASP A 50 -6.71 3.28 7.10
C ASP A 50 -5.50 4.18 6.91
N ILE A 51 -4.64 3.81 5.96
CA ILE A 51 -3.57 4.69 5.52
C ILE A 51 -3.99 5.31 4.19
N CYS A 52 -3.84 6.62 4.08
CA CYS A 52 -4.05 7.35 2.84
C CYS A 52 -2.73 7.96 2.37
N PHE A 53 -2.40 7.76 1.10
CA PHE A 53 -1.28 8.40 0.44
C PHE A 53 -1.80 9.26 -0.72
N GLN A 54 -1.24 10.47 -0.85
CA GLN A 54 -1.46 11.29 -2.04
C GLN A 54 -0.49 10.85 -3.12
N LEU A 55 -1.01 10.34 -4.24
CA LEU A 55 -0.20 10.07 -5.43
C LEU A 55 -0.01 11.39 -6.19
N PRO A 56 1.24 11.82 -6.45
CA PRO A 56 1.52 13.14 -7.02
C PRO A 56 1.24 13.21 -8.53
N GLU A 57 1.30 12.08 -9.24
CA GLU A 57 1.16 12.04 -10.69
C GLU A 57 0.49 10.74 -11.15
N LYS A 58 -0.06 10.73 -12.37
CA LYS A 58 -0.60 9.50 -12.95
C LYS A 58 0.54 8.55 -13.29
N GLY A 59 0.40 7.28 -12.93
CA GLY A 59 1.38 6.27 -13.24
C GLY A 59 1.26 5.02 -12.38
N ASN A 60 2.36 4.27 -12.38
CA ASN A 60 2.52 3.01 -11.68
C ASN A 60 3.28 3.22 -10.38
N TYR A 61 2.75 2.63 -9.31
CA TYR A 61 3.35 2.62 -7.99
C TYR A 61 3.43 1.20 -7.44
N VAL A 62 4.32 1.00 -6.47
CA VAL A 62 4.50 -0.28 -5.79
C VAL A 62 4.33 -0.07 -4.30
N LEU A 63 3.38 -0.79 -3.72
CA LEU A 63 3.16 -0.84 -2.28
C LEU A 63 3.78 -2.12 -1.73
N VAL A 64 4.64 -1.98 -0.73
CA VAL A 64 5.27 -3.11 -0.02
C VAL A 64 4.85 -3.05 1.44
N ILE A 65 4.41 -4.17 1.99
CA ILE A 65 4.04 -4.29 3.40
C ILE A 65 4.78 -5.47 4.01
N THR A 66 5.48 -5.23 5.11
CA THR A 66 6.23 -6.25 5.86
C THR A 66 5.75 -6.32 7.30
N HIS A 67 5.76 -7.52 7.86
CA HIS A 67 5.45 -7.75 9.26
C HIS A 67 6.21 -8.98 9.75
N LEU A 68 6.70 -8.98 11.00
CA LEU A 68 7.52 -10.07 11.53
C LEU A 68 6.79 -11.43 11.57
N ALA A 69 5.47 -11.40 11.67
CA ALA A 69 4.63 -12.60 11.80
C ALA A 69 3.97 -13.06 10.48
N CYS A 70 4.18 -12.37 9.36
CA CYS A 70 3.47 -12.66 8.10
C CYS A 70 4.38 -12.53 6.86
N ASN A 71 3.98 -13.13 5.74
CA ASN A 71 4.69 -13.00 4.46
C ASN A 71 4.63 -11.56 3.93
N ILE A 72 5.66 -11.13 3.19
CA ILE A 72 5.66 -9.80 2.55
C ILE A 72 4.51 -9.69 1.54
N VAL A 73 3.81 -8.55 1.54
CA VAL A 73 2.85 -8.18 0.50
C VAL A 73 3.51 -7.20 -0.46
N VAL A 74 3.36 -7.45 -1.75
CA VAL A 74 3.70 -6.49 -2.79
C VAL A 74 2.48 -6.32 -3.68
N LYS A 75 2.06 -5.07 -3.90
CA LYS A 75 0.96 -4.72 -4.80
C LYS A 75 1.41 -3.65 -5.79
N GLN A 76 1.09 -3.88 -7.06
CA GLN A 76 1.13 -2.83 -8.07
C GLN A 76 -0.13 -1.98 -7.94
N ILE A 77 0.05 -0.67 -8.00
CA ILE A 77 -1.02 0.33 -7.91
C ILE A 77 -1.02 1.13 -9.21
N LEU A 78 -2.18 1.23 -9.86
CA LEU A 78 -2.37 1.95 -11.11
C LEU A 78 -3.21 3.20 -10.84
N TYR A 79 -2.66 4.38 -11.11
CA TYR A 79 -3.37 5.65 -11.00
C TYR A 79 -3.38 6.38 -12.34
N GLY A 80 -4.55 6.60 -12.91
CA GLY A 80 -4.75 7.27 -14.19
C GLY A 80 -4.19 6.50 -15.39
N VAL A 81 -3.88 5.21 -15.22
CA VAL A 81 -3.43 4.30 -16.27
C VAL A 81 -4.64 3.48 -16.71
N TYR A 82 -5.16 3.77 -17.90
CA TYR A 82 -6.20 2.96 -18.53
C TYR A 82 -5.51 1.86 -19.35
N LEU A 83 -5.80 0.59 -19.05
CA LEU A 83 -5.36 -0.58 -19.83
C LEU A 83 -6.27 -0.80 -21.03
#